data_AF-A0AA97AVL5-F1
#
_entry.id   AF-A0AA97AVL5-F1
#
_cell.length_a   1.000
_cell.length_b   1.000
_cell.length_c   1.000
_cell.angle_alpha   90.00
_cell.angle_beta   90.00
_cell.angle_gamma   90.00
#
_symmetry.space_group_name_H-M   'P 1'
#
loop_
_entity.id
_entity.type
_entity.pdbx_description
1 polymer ?
#
loop_
_entity_poly.entity_id
_entity_poly.type
_entity_poly.pdbx_seq_one_letter_code
_entity_poly.pdbx_strand_id
1 'polypeptide(L)'
;MNPNKAAKSSSKIRIDLSEIPEAGALEVDYQWYKALVVKNPEMTVFVVPYSDGTYWLPDPTWERPFLPCNKFLIRKDGFYCKDPILHEGWHEQAQWDSQGSNKGTWMPDLQKLNFRVQGKYLVLSPEYN
;
A
#
# COMPACT_ATOMS: atom_id res chain seq x y z
N MET A 1 -20.22 20.56 -8.99
CA MET A 1 -19.76 19.43 -8.16
C MET A 1 -19.59 18.21 -9.05
N ASN A 2 -18.40 17.62 -9.08
CA ASN A 2 -18.08 16.50 -9.99
C ASN A 2 -18.51 15.16 -9.34
N PRO A 3 -19.47 14.42 -9.91
CA PRO A 3 -20.04 13.21 -9.29
C PRO A 3 -19.02 12.05 -9.14
N ASN A 4 -17.87 12.12 -9.80
CA ASN A 4 -16.84 11.07 -9.76
C ASN A 4 -16.04 10.95 -8.45
N LYS A 5 -16.10 11.93 -7.54
CA LYS A 5 -15.38 11.83 -6.25
C LYS A 5 -16.14 11.02 -5.18
N ALA A 6 -17.46 10.94 -5.26
CA ALA A 6 -18.28 10.21 -4.29
C ALA A 6 -18.38 8.70 -4.59
N ALA A 7 -18.26 8.29 -5.86
CA ALA A 7 -18.45 6.90 -6.27
C ALA A 7 -17.26 5.97 -5.94
N LYS A 8 -16.06 6.51 -5.67
CA LYS A 8 -14.89 5.70 -5.26
C LYS A 8 -14.96 5.20 -3.81
N SER A 9 -15.89 5.69 -2.98
CA SER A 9 -15.82 5.50 -1.53
C SER A 9 -16.54 4.25 -0.97
N SER A 10 -17.13 3.40 -1.82
CA SER A 10 -17.95 2.26 -1.33
C SER A 10 -17.78 0.94 -2.09
N SER A 11 -16.95 0.89 -3.13
CA SER A 11 -16.80 -0.32 -3.95
C SER A 11 -15.96 -1.38 -3.26
N LYS A 12 -16.57 -2.55 -3.01
CA LYS A 12 -15.87 -3.78 -2.61
C LYS A 12 -14.98 -4.24 -3.77
N ILE A 13 -13.75 -4.61 -3.48
CA ILE A 13 -12.83 -5.18 -4.45
C ILE A 13 -12.72 -6.68 -4.21
N ARG A 14 -12.78 -7.45 -5.29
CA ARG A 14 -12.63 -8.91 -5.27
C ARG A 14 -11.43 -9.27 -6.13
N ILE A 15 -10.46 -9.95 -5.53
CA ILE A 15 -9.21 -10.36 -6.16
C ILE A 15 -9.22 -11.89 -6.17
N ASP A 16 -9.03 -12.52 -7.33
CA ASP A 16 -8.90 -13.98 -7.38
C ASP A 16 -7.58 -14.38 -6.70
N LEU A 17 -7.63 -15.36 -5.80
CA LEU A 17 -6.45 -15.80 -5.06
C LEU A 17 -5.35 -16.33 -5.98
N SER A 18 -5.67 -16.79 -7.20
CA SER A 18 -4.68 -17.22 -8.18
C SER A 18 -3.87 -16.08 -8.80
N GLU A 19 -4.35 -14.83 -8.71
CA GLU A 19 -3.64 -13.65 -9.22
C GLU A 19 -2.56 -13.14 -8.26
N ILE A 20 -2.62 -13.57 -6.98
CA ILE A 20 -1.68 -13.13 -5.95
C ILE A 20 -0.37 -13.89 -6.16
N PRO A 21 0.76 -13.20 -6.40
CA PRO A 21 2.03 -13.87 -6.63
C PRO A 21 2.55 -14.52 -5.33
N GLU A 22 3.26 -15.64 -5.47
CA GLU A 22 3.94 -16.31 -4.34
C GLU A 22 5.12 -15.50 -3.77
N ALA A 23 5.54 -14.44 -4.47
CA ALA A 23 6.62 -13.54 -4.06
C ALA A 23 6.35 -12.10 -4.51
N GLY A 24 6.65 -11.13 -3.65
CA GLY A 24 6.38 -9.71 -3.92
C GLY A 24 4.97 -9.33 -3.47
N ALA A 25 4.34 -8.41 -4.20
CA ALA A 25 2.97 -7.99 -3.93
C ALA A 25 2.19 -7.82 -5.24
N LEU A 26 0.89 -8.12 -5.19
CA LEU A 26 -0.07 -7.68 -6.19
C LEU A 26 -0.53 -6.27 -5.83
N GLU A 27 -0.43 -5.33 -6.77
CA GLU A 27 -0.89 -3.95 -6.61
C GLU A 27 -2.31 -3.79 -7.16
N VAL A 28 -3.21 -3.22 -6.36
CA VAL A 28 -4.62 -3.00 -6.74
C VAL A 28 -5.08 -1.60 -6.32
N ASP A 29 -5.83 -0.93 -7.18
CA ASP A 29 -6.42 0.37 -6.86
C ASP A 29 -7.50 0.22 -5.78
N TYR A 30 -7.37 0.89 -4.64
CA TYR A 30 -8.35 0.86 -3.56
C TYR A 30 -8.65 2.27 -3.04
N GLN A 31 -9.74 2.87 -3.52
CA GLN A 31 -10.15 4.24 -3.18
C GLN A 31 -9.07 5.30 -3.50
N TRP A 32 -8.48 5.92 -2.47
CA TRP A 32 -7.38 6.90 -2.53
C TRP A 32 -6.01 6.27 -2.25
N TYR A 33 -5.95 4.94 -2.23
CA TYR A 33 -4.78 4.14 -1.91
C TYR A 33 -4.48 3.14 -3.04
N LYS A 34 -3.24 2.66 -3.04
CA LYS A 34 -2.88 1.36 -3.62
C LYS A 34 -2.89 0.34 -2.49
N ALA A 35 -3.65 -0.72 -2.68
CA ALA A 35 -3.57 -1.91 -1.85
C ALA A 35 -2.46 -2.83 -2.38
N LEU A 36 -1.55 -3.23 -1.50
CA LEU A 36 -0.43 -4.12 -1.78
C LEU A 36 -0.72 -5.47 -1.11
N VAL A 37 -1.15 -6.45 -1.89
CA VAL A 37 -1.52 -7.78 -1.41
C VAL A 37 -0.29 -8.69 -1.43
N VAL A 38 0.18 -9.06 -0.25
CA VAL A 38 1.37 -9.90 -0.03
C VAL A 38 0.95 -11.26 0.51
N LYS A 39 1.62 -12.32 0.06
CA LYS A 39 1.45 -13.68 0.56
C LYS A 39 2.78 -14.21 1.09
N ASN A 40 3.15 -13.86 2.33
CA ASN A 40 4.38 -14.33 2.96
C ASN A 40 4.45 -14.00 4.48
N PRO A 41 4.52 -14.98 5.41
CA PRO A 41 4.04 -16.36 5.31
C PRO A 41 2.51 -16.44 5.30
N GLU A 42 1.85 -15.41 5.83
CA GLU A 42 0.40 -15.24 5.81
C GLU A 42 0.02 -14.15 4.80
N MET A 43 -1.26 -14.12 4.43
CA MET A 43 -1.77 -13.09 3.54
C MET A 43 -1.94 -11.79 4.32
N THR A 44 -1.30 -10.72 3.85
CA THR A 44 -1.43 -9.38 4.44
C THR A 44 -1.70 -8.38 3.32
N VAL A 45 -2.51 -7.37 3.62
CA VAL A 45 -2.80 -6.28 2.69
C VAL A 45 -2.30 -5.00 3.33
N PHE A 46 -1.40 -4.31 2.65
CA PHE A 46 -0.96 -2.97 3.04
C PHE A 46 -1.65 -1.93 2.18
N VAL A 47 -1.79 -0.70 2.70
CA VAL A 47 -2.28 0.43 1.91
C VAL A 47 -1.27 1.57 1.93
N VAL A 48 -1.07 2.17 0.77
CA VAL A 48 -0.24 3.37 0.61
C VAL A 48 -1.04 4.41 -0.17
N PRO A 49 -1.16 5.66 0.30
CA PRO A 49 -1.91 6.69 -0.40
C PRO A 49 -1.34 6.90 -1.79
N TYR A 50 -2.22 7.08 -2.77
CA TYR A 50 -1.85 7.19 -4.17
C TYR A 50 -2.73 8.21 -4.87
N SER A 51 -2.12 9.25 -5.40
CA SER A 51 -2.79 10.33 -6.14
C SER A 51 -1.89 10.77 -7.28
N ASP A 52 -2.50 11.19 -8.37
CA ASP A 52 -1.80 11.82 -9.50
C ASP A 52 -0.65 10.98 -10.05
N GLY A 53 -0.81 9.65 -10.04
CA GLY A 53 0.18 8.71 -10.57
C GLY A 53 1.37 8.40 -9.63
N THR A 54 1.36 8.93 -8.41
CA THR A 54 2.48 8.80 -7.47
C THR A 54 2.05 8.27 -6.11
N TYR A 55 2.94 7.50 -5.48
CA TYR A 55 2.78 7.06 -4.09
C TYR A 55 3.07 8.22 -3.16
N TRP A 56 2.35 8.33 -2.06
CA TRP A 56 2.61 9.35 -1.05
C TRP A 56 3.08 8.69 0.23
N LEU A 57 4.28 9.08 0.66
CA LEU A 57 4.86 8.69 1.93
C LEU A 57 4.09 9.37 3.07
N PRO A 58 3.93 8.68 4.20
CA PRO A 58 3.27 9.25 5.35
C PRO A 58 4.16 10.30 6.02
N ASP A 59 3.53 11.14 6.83
CA ASP A 59 4.25 11.79 7.92
C ASP A 59 4.63 10.74 9.00
N PRO A 60 5.44 11.09 10.00
CA PRO A 60 5.85 10.13 11.04
C PRO A 60 4.68 9.47 11.81
N THR A 61 3.47 10.03 11.75
CA THR A 61 2.28 9.54 12.46
C THR A 61 1.28 8.77 11.59
N TRP A 62 1.48 8.69 10.27
CA TRP A 62 0.50 8.20 9.30
C TRP A 62 -0.83 8.97 9.23
N GLU A 63 -0.97 10.09 9.92
CA GLU A 63 -2.20 10.89 9.90
C GLU A 63 -2.43 11.55 8.54
N ARG A 64 -1.36 11.80 7.76
CA ARG A 64 -1.49 12.44 6.45
C ARG A 64 -0.47 11.96 5.42
N PRO A 65 -0.86 11.88 4.14
CA PRO A 65 0.11 11.82 3.05
C PRO A 65 0.93 13.12 3.04
N PHE A 66 2.25 13.01 3.08
CA PHE A 66 3.13 14.15 3.24
C PHE A 66 4.02 14.39 2.03
N LEU A 67 4.70 13.35 1.54
CA LEU A 67 5.75 13.51 0.53
C LEU A 67 5.54 12.55 -0.65
N PRO A 68 5.48 13.03 -1.90
CA PRO A 68 5.35 12.15 -3.06
C PRO A 68 6.64 11.34 -3.29
N CYS A 69 6.46 10.09 -3.73
CA CYS A 69 7.50 9.15 -4.11
C CYS A 69 7.23 8.61 -5.51
N ASN A 70 7.88 9.20 -6.51
CA ASN A 70 7.69 8.85 -7.92
C ASN A 70 8.36 7.52 -8.31
N LYS A 71 9.24 7.00 -7.44
CA LYS A 71 9.94 5.72 -7.65
C LYS A 71 9.79 4.83 -6.42
N PHE A 72 8.55 4.38 -6.22
CA PHE A 72 8.22 3.35 -5.24
C PHE A 72 8.46 1.96 -5.84
N LEU A 73 9.31 1.17 -5.20
CA LEU A 73 9.70 -0.16 -5.67
C LEU A 73 9.04 -1.22 -4.79
N ILE A 74 8.31 -2.13 -5.43
CA ILE A 74 7.73 -3.31 -4.81
C ILE A 74 8.63 -4.50 -5.16
N ARG A 75 9.21 -5.15 -4.15
CA ARG A 75 10.12 -6.27 -4.33
C ARG A 75 9.77 -7.41 -3.37
N LYS A 76 10.35 -8.59 -3.60
CA LYS A 76 10.13 -9.77 -2.74
C LYS A 76 10.57 -9.52 -1.28
N ASP A 77 11.61 -8.72 -1.09
CA ASP A 77 12.24 -8.40 0.19
C ASP A 77 11.65 -7.16 0.88
N GLY A 78 10.68 -6.49 0.25
CA GLY A 78 9.96 -5.38 0.84
C GLY A 78 9.65 -4.23 -0.12
N PHE A 79 9.51 -3.04 0.44
CA PHE A 79 9.01 -1.84 -0.24
C PHE A 79 10.00 -0.69 -0.05
N TYR A 80 10.25 0.07 -1.11
CA TYR A 80 11.31 1.08 -1.08
C TYR A 80 10.91 2.34 -1.84
N CYS A 81 11.05 3.50 -1.22
CA CYS A 81 11.09 4.74 -1.98
C CYS A 81 12.53 5.05 -2.39
N LYS A 82 12.80 5.11 -3.71
CA LYS A 82 14.11 5.47 -4.29
C LYS A 82 13.99 6.63 -5.28
N ASP A 83 13.12 7.59 -4.97
CA ASP A 83 12.90 8.78 -5.79
C ASP A 83 14.16 9.68 -5.79
N PRO A 84 14.86 9.86 -6.92
CA PRO A 84 16.13 10.58 -6.95
C PRO A 84 16.02 12.06 -6.58
N ILE A 85 14.81 12.62 -6.53
CA ILE A 85 14.58 14.02 -6.14
C ILE A 85 14.60 14.18 -4.61
N LEU A 86 14.33 13.11 -3.87
CA LEU A 86 14.34 13.15 -2.41
C LEU A 86 15.77 13.07 -1.86
N HIS A 87 16.01 13.77 -0.75
CA HIS A 87 17.27 13.72 -0.02
C HIS A 87 17.58 12.28 0.45
N GLU A 88 18.86 11.91 0.53
CA GLU A 88 19.32 10.56 0.91
C GLU A 88 18.69 10.04 2.20
N GLY A 89 18.55 10.92 3.20
CA GLY A 89 17.86 10.60 4.45
C GLY A 89 16.44 10.05 4.24
N TRP A 90 15.69 10.46 3.21
CA TRP A 90 14.39 9.84 2.90
C TRP A 90 14.55 8.44 2.31
N HIS A 91 15.59 8.17 1.52
CA HIS A 91 15.83 6.85 0.94
C HIS A 91 16.24 5.81 1.97
N GLU A 92 16.86 6.25 3.06
CA GLU A 92 17.20 5.41 4.22
C GLU A 92 15.96 5.08 5.05
N GLN A 93 15.07 6.05 5.21
CA GLN A 93 13.93 5.98 6.13
C GLN A 93 12.70 5.33 5.48
N ALA A 94 12.45 5.61 4.20
CA ALA A 94 11.30 5.09 3.45
C ALA A 94 11.59 3.70 2.86
N GLN A 95 11.93 2.75 3.74
CA GLN A 95 12.20 1.36 3.41
C GLN A 95 11.46 0.47 4.38
N TRP A 96 10.73 -0.51 3.86
CA TRP A 96 9.97 -1.48 4.64
C TRP A 96 10.36 -2.89 4.24
N ASP A 97 10.29 -3.83 5.17
CA ASP A 97 10.42 -5.26 4.88
C ASP A 97 9.14 -5.83 4.22
N SER A 98 9.15 -7.14 3.95
CA SER A 98 7.99 -7.83 3.37
C SER A 98 6.78 -7.94 4.30
N GLN A 99 6.95 -7.67 5.59
CA GLN A 99 5.89 -7.62 6.60
C GLN A 99 5.35 -6.20 6.80
N GLY A 100 5.86 -5.23 6.05
CA GLY A 100 5.51 -3.82 6.16
C GLY A 100 6.17 -3.12 7.34
N SER A 101 7.11 -3.75 8.04
CA SER A 101 7.85 -3.11 9.14
C SER A 101 8.88 -2.15 8.57
N ASN A 102 8.96 -0.94 9.10
CA ASN A 102 9.92 0.05 8.67
C ASN A 102 11.35 -0.34 9.10
N LYS A 103 12.32 -0.12 8.21
CA LYS A 103 13.76 -0.37 8.46
C LYS A 103 14.54 0.89 8.86
N GLY A 104 13.89 2.05 8.82
CA GLY A 104 14.42 3.34 9.24
C GLY A 104 14.26 3.59 10.74
N THR A 105 14.45 4.84 11.16
CA THR A 105 14.41 5.27 12.56
C THR A 105 13.14 6.00 12.95
N TRP A 106 12.47 6.69 12.02
CA TRP A 106 11.30 7.51 12.36
C TRP A 106 10.11 7.32 11.42
N MET A 107 10.30 6.72 10.26
CA MET A 107 9.21 6.45 9.35
C MET A 107 8.36 5.30 9.92
N PRO A 108 7.03 5.41 9.94
CA PRO A 108 6.18 4.37 10.52
C PRO A 108 6.02 3.15 9.60
N ASP A 109 5.63 2.02 10.19
CA ASP A 109 5.28 0.77 9.48
C ASP A 109 4.13 0.98 8.50
N LEU A 110 4.06 0.20 7.42
CA LEU A 110 2.95 0.28 6.48
C LEU A 110 1.60 -0.01 7.16
N GLN A 111 0.60 0.81 6.84
CA GLN A 111 -0.77 0.59 7.31
C GLN A 111 -1.33 -0.73 6.76
N LYS A 112 -1.85 -1.56 7.65
CA LYS A 112 -2.54 -2.80 7.31
C LYS A 112 -4.01 -2.53 7.05
N LEU A 113 -4.57 -3.22 6.06
CA LEU A 113 -5.98 -3.17 5.71
C LEU A 113 -6.63 -4.51 6.03
N ASN A 114 -7.76 -4.48 6.75
CA ASN A 114 -8.54 -5.69 7.00
C ASN A 114 -9.19 -6.20 5.71
N PHE A 115 -9.21 -7.52 5.56
CA PHE A 115 -9.79 -8.19 4.41
C PHE A 115 -10.51 -9.47 4.83
N ARG A 116 -11.28 -10.06 3.92
CA ARG A 116 -11.88 -11.40 4.10
C ARG A 116 -11.62 -12.27 2.90
N VAL A 117 -11.41 -13.56 3.13
CA VAL A 117 -11.39 -14.57 2.06
C VAL A 117 -12.78 -15.18 1.93
N GLN A 118 -13.34 -15.16 0.73
CA GLN A 118 -14.65 -15.72 0.39
C GLN A 118 -14.52 -16.67 -0.80
N GLY A 119 -14.42 -17.96 -0.51
CA GLY A 119 -14.12 -18.97 -1.52
C GLY A 119 -12.75 -18.73 -2.14
N LYS A 120 -12.71 -18.54 -3.47
CA LYS A 120 -11.48 -18.27 -4.22
C LYS A 120 -11.11 -16.79 -4.33
N TYR A 121 -11.78 -15.91 -3.58
CA TYR A 121 -11.54 -14.47 -3.67
C TYR A 121 -11.07 -13.90 -2.35
N LEU A 122 -10.08 -12.99 -2.40
CA LEU A 122 -9.82 -12.01 -1.36
C LEU A 122 -10.71 -10.78 -1.60
N VAL A 123 -11.37 -10.32 -0.54
CA VAL A 123 -12.32 -9.20 -0.57
C VAL A 123 -11.82 -8.06 0.29
N LEU A 124 -11.60 -6.91 -0.34
CA LEU A 124 -11.31 -5.64 0.33
C LEU A 124 -12.61 -4.84 0.43
N SER A 125 -12.92 -4.37 1.64
CA SER A 125 -14.14 -3.60 1.91
C SER A 125 -13.88 -2.55 2.99
N PRO A 126 -14.40 -1.32 2.82
CA PRO A 126 -14.35 -0.30 3.87
C PRO A 126 -15.04 -0.76 5.16
N GLU A 127 -16.06 -1.61 5.06
CA GLU A 127 -16.82 -2.19 6.18
C GLU A 127 -15.98 -3.06 7.13
N TYR A 128 -14.74 -3.40 6.77
CA TYR A 128 -13.88 -4.25 7.59
C TYR A 128 -12.91 -3.44 8.48
N ASN A 129 -12.87 -2.11 8.35
CA ASN A 129 -11.98 -1.23 9.11
C ASN A 129 -12.76 -0.29 10.02
#